data_AF-Q7M439-F1
#
_entry.id   AF-Q7M439-F1
#
_cell.length_a   1.000
_cell.length_b   1.000
_cell.length_c   1.000
_cell.angle_alpha   90.00
_cell.angle_beta   90.00
_cell.angle_gamma   90.00
#
_symmetry.space_group_name_H-M   'P 1'
#
loop_
_entity.id
_entity.type
_entity.pdbx_description
1 polymer ?
#
loop_
_entity_poly.entity_id
_entity_poly.type
_entity_poly.pdbx_seq_one_letter_code
_entity_poly.pdbx_strand_id
1 'polypeptide(L)'
;KDTHFDFFVFTQQWPPAVCVEAQAHGHLCSIPSDVKGWVVHGLWPSRKTDRMGPFFCNNTYSFDENKIKPIEAEMRKYWPNLFADSPDLSFWKHEWKKHGTCSLSDKLTPDEFGYFNTALNLFKKYNITSILGHSGVIPNTYTAYEVNDFSTAVENALNIVPVITCIYDKMSKHHYIMQVEICIDKELNAISCPDDHSEASSARNCPASKGIWYPPIIPQD
;
A
#
# COMPACT_ATOMS: atom_id res chain seq x y z
N LYS A 1 12.22 21.19 10.22
CA LYS A 1 12.56 19.78 9.94
C LYS A 1 12.79 19.63 8.45
N ASP A 2 13.62 18.69 8.03
CA ASP A 2 13.84 18.39 6.62
C ASP A 2 12.55 17.80 6.02
N THR A 3 12.07 18.40 4.93
CA THR A 3 10.86 18.01 4.19
C THR A 3 11.17 17.60 2.76
N HIS A 4 12.45 17.51 2.40
CA HIS A 4 12.86 17.12 1.07
C HIS A 4 12.59 15.64 0.82
N PHE A 5 12.03 15.35 -0.35
CA PHE A 5 11.76 14.01 -0.87
C PHE A 5 11.83 14.02 -2.40
N ASP A 6 12.20 12.88 -2.98
CA ASP A 6 12.51 12.75 -4.41
C ASP A 6 11.32 12.20 -5.21
N PHE A 7 10.58 11.26 -4.64
CA PHE A 7 9.45 10.56 -5.27
C PHE A 7 8.50 10.05 -4.18
N PHE A 8 7.34 9.53 -4.56
CA PHE A 8 6.45 8.84 -3.62
C PHE A 8 6.55 7.32 -3.76
N VAL A 9 6.54 6.58 -2.67
CA VAL A 9 6.17 5.16 -2.67
C VAL A 9 4.66 5.08 -2.47
N PHE A 10 3.94 4.60 -3.47
CA PHE A 10 2.52 4.32 -3.38
C PHE A 10 2.29 2.84 -3.07
N THR A 11 1.74 2.58 -1.89
CA THR A 11 1.62 1.23 -1.33
C THR A 11 0.17 0.79 -1.31
N GLN A 12 -0.11 -0.33 -1.96
CA GLN A 12 -1.38 -1.06 -1.83
C GLN A 12 -1.15 -2.36 -1.06
N GLN A 13 -2.15 -2.77 -0.28
CA GLN A 13 -2.09 -3.96 0.57
C GLN A 13 -3.26 -4.90 0.35
N TRP A 14 -3.02 -6.20 0.53
CA TRP A 14 -4.02 -7.25 0.37
C TRP A 14 -4.72 -7.55 1.71
N PRO A 15 -6.02 -7.30 1.85
CA PRO A 15 -6.67 -7.34 3.16
C PRO A 15 -6.55 -8.66 3.93
N PRO A 16 -6.68 -9.86 3.31
CA PRO A 16 -6.46 -11.13 4.01
C PRO A 16 -5.06 -11.28 4.62
N ALA A 17 -4.01 -10.78 3.94
CA ALA A 17 -2.65 -10.85 4.46
C ALA A 17 -2.41 -9.84 5.59
N VAL A 18 -3.05 -8.67 5.53
CA VAL A 18 -3.04 -7.71 6.65
C VAL A 18 -3.75 -8.30 7.87
N CYS A 19 -4.83 -9.09 7.70
CA CYS A 19 -5.44 -9.79 8.82
C CYS A 19 -4.53 -10.84 9.45
N VAL A 20 -3.72 -11.54 8.66
CA VAL A 20 -2.67 -12.44 9.18
C VAL A 20 -1.69 -11.65 10.05
N GLU A 21 -1.25 -10.47 9.59
CA GLU A 21 -0.37 -9.59 10.35
C GLU A 21 -1.01 -9.14 11.68
N ALA A 22 -2.23 -8.61 11.62
CA ALA A 22 -2.95 -8.15 12.78
C ALA A 22 -3.08 -9.26 13.84
N GLN A 23 -3.55 -10.44 13.43
CA GLN A 23 -3.72 -11.59 14.34
C GLN A 23 -2.40 -12.08 14.92
N ALA A 24 -1.32 -12.10 14.13
CA ALA A 24 0.02 -12.48 14.60
C ALA A 24 0.55 -11.55 15.71
N HIS A 25 0.05 -10.31 15.76
CA HIS A 25 0.37 -9.31 16.76
C HIS A 25 -0.72 -9.13 17.84
N GLY A 26 -1.73 -10.00 17.86
CA GLY A 26 -2.79 -9.96 18.88
C GLY A 26 -3.84 -8.85 18.68
N HIS A 27 -3.93 -8.31 17.47
CA HIS A 27 -4.90 -7.30 17.08
C HIS A 27 -6.15 -7.91 16.45
N LEU A 28 -7.29 -7.22 16.60
CA LEU A 28 -8.49 -7.55 15.84
C LEU A 28 -8.32 -7.13 14.37
N CYS A 29 -8.88 -7.92 13.45
CA CYS A 29 -8.95 -7.57 12.03
C CYS A 29 -10.39 -7.63 11.53
N SER A 30 -10.76 -6.68 10.67
CA SER A 30 -12.03 -6.71 9.94
C SER A 30 -11.82 -6.18 8.54
N ILE A 31 -12.41 -6.87 7.55
CA ILE A 31 -12.41 -6.43 6.16
C ILE A 31 -13.82 -5.92 5.84
N PRO A 32 -14.01 -4.61 5.56
CA PRO A 32 -15.32 -4.06 5.23
C PRO A 32 -15.97 -4.77 4.03
N SER A 33 -17.30 -4.92 4.07
CA SER A 33 -18.05 -5.74 3.10
C SER A 33 -18.04 -5.19 1.67
N ASP A 34 -17.74 -3.91 1.49
CA ASP A 34 -17.59 -3.23 0.21
C ASP A 34 -16.18 -3.34 -0.39
N VAL A 35 -15.21 -3.83 0.38
CA VAL A 35 -13.84 -4.13 -0.08
C VAL A 35 -13.86 -5.44 -0.87
N LYS A 36 -13.49 -5.35 -2.16
CA LYS A 36 -13.48 -6.49 -3.11
C LYS A 36 -12.10 -6.79 -3.69
N GLY A 37 -11.07 -6.07 -3.26
CA GLY A 37 -9.73 -6.23 -3.80
C GLY A 37 -8.69 -5.58 -2.91
N TRP A 38 -7.57 -5.23 -3.53
CA TRP A 38 -6.49 -4.46 -2.91
C TRP A 38 -7.01 -3.11 -2.40
N VAL A 39 -6.41 -2.61 -1.33
CA VAL A 39 -6.71 -1.29 -0.76
C VAL A 39 -5.43 -0.49 -0.57
N VAL A 40 -5.55 0.82 -0.46
CA VAL A 40 -4.43 1.72 -0.16
C VAL A 40 -3.93 1.45 1.27
N HIS A 41 -2.61 1.35 1.41
CA HIS A 41 -1.94 1.53 2.69
C HIS A 41 -1.50 2.98 2.83
N GLY A 42 -0.77 3.51 1.83
CA GLY A 42 -0.22 4.85 1.95
C GLY A 42 0.42 5.41 0.69
N LEU A 43 0.65 6.73 0.75
CA LEU A 43 1.41 7.50 -0.22
C LEU A 43 2.57 8.17 0.50
N TRP A 44 3.79 7.67 0.33
CA TRP A 44 4.89 8.03 1.20
C TRP A 44 5.94 8.84 0.44
N PRO A 45 6.12 10.13 0.77
CA PRO A 45 7.32 10.86 0.39
C PRO A 45 8.56 10.05 0.77
N SER A 46 9.42 9.78 -0.21
CA SER A 46 10.60 8.93 -0.10
C SER A 46 11.83 9.58 -0.74
N ARG A 47 13.01 9.27 -0.19
CA ARG A 47 14.32 9.69 -0.73
C ARG A 47 14.93 8.59 -1.58
N LYS A 48 15.75 8.96 -2.56
CA LYS A 48 16.49 8.00 -3.40
C LYS A 48 17.54 7.19 -2.62
N THR A 49 18.00 7.71 -1.48
CA THR A 49 19.10 7.12 -0.71
C THR A 49 18.74 5.80 -0.02
N ASP A 50 17.52 5.70 0.47
CA ASP A 50 17.04 4.60 1.33
C ASP A 50 15.57 4.24 1.07
N ARG A 51 14.92 4.92 0.10
CA ARG A 51 13.47 4.85 -0.19
C ARG A 51 12.59 5.13 1.03
N MET A 52 13.12 5.82 2.02
CA MET A 52 12.43 6.10 3.27
C MET A 52 12.36 7.60 3.53
N GLY A 53 11.22 8.02 4.07
CA GLY A 53 11.04 9.34 4.62
C GLY A 53 11.17 10.49 3.62
N PRO A 54 10.98 11.73 4.09
CA PRO A 54 10.99 12.13 5.49
C PRO A 54 9.71 11.74 6.24
N PHE A 55 9.76 11.80 7.58
CA PHE A 55 8.63 11.45 8.45
C PHE A 55 8.33 12.56 9.45
N PHE A 56 7.05 12.71 9.81
CA PHE A 56 6.58 13.66 10.83
C PHE A 56 7.14 15.08 10.60
N CYS A 57 7.03 15.56 9.35
CA CYS A 57 7.67 16.80 8.90
C CYS A 57 7.14 18.04 9.59
N ASN A 58 5.86 18.04 9.95
CA ASN A 58 5.26 19.14 10.70
C ASN A 58 4.31 18.65 11.79
N ASN A 59 4.74 18.78 13.05
CA ASN A 59 3.94 18.38 14.22
C ASN A 59 2.79 19.35 14.54
N THR A 60 2.79 20.56 13.95
CA THR A 60 1.68 21.53 14.14
C THR A 60 0.51 21.27 13.19
N TYR A 61 0.72 20.46 12.14
CA TYR A 61 -0.33 20.08 11.21
C TYR A 61 -1.11 18.90 11.80
N SER A 62 -2.26 19.23 12.39
CA SER A 62 -3.25 18.24 12.80
C SER A 62 -3.99 17.66 11.60
N PHE A 63 -4.49 16.44 11.76
CA PHE A 63 -5.50 15.87 10.88
C PHE A 63 -6.86 16.51 11.20
N ASP A 64 -7.62 16.88 10.17
CA ASP A 64 -8.96 17.44 10.26
C ASP A 64 -9.90 16.72 9.30
N GLU A 65 -10.68 15.80 9.84
CA GLU A 65 -11.67 14.98 9.12
C GLU A 65 -12.59 15.80 8.19
N ASN A 66 -12.92 17.04 8.56
CA ASN A 66 -13.79 17.88 7.73
C ASN A 66 -13.17 18.20 6.37
N LYS A 67 -11.85 18.21 6.26
CA LYS A 67 -11.15 18.48 4.98
C LYS A 67 -11.28 17.34 3.99
N ILE A 68 -11.45 16.10 4.47
CA ILE A 68 -11.59 14.92 3.62
C ILE A 68 -13.05 14.48 3.45
N LYS A 69 -14.00 15.16 4.10
CA LYS A 69 -15.43 14.87 3.99
C LYS A 69 -15.95 14.70 2.55
N PRO A 70 -15.52 15.49 1.55
CA PRO A 70 -15.95 15.29 0.16
C PRO A 70 -15.55 13.95 -0.46
N ILE A 71 -14.52 13.28 0.07
CA ILE A 71 -13.96 11.99 -0.42
C ILE A 71 -14.05 10.87 0.63
N GLU A 72 -14.75 11.08 1.74
CA GLU A 72 -14.77 10.14 2.87
C GLU A 72 -15.33 8.77 2.48
N ALA A 73 -16.38 8.72 1.64
CA ALA A 73 -16.94 7.46 1.16
C ALA A 73 -15.93 6.65 0.33
N GLU A 74 -15.09 7.33 -0.47
CA GLU A 74 -14.01 6.68 -1.21
C GLU A 74 -12.88 6.24 -0.28
N MET A 75 -12.54 7.04 0.73
CA MET A 75 -11.56 6.70 1.75
C MET A 75 -11.96 5.43 2.51
N ARG A 76 -13.23 5.28 2.92
CA ARG A 76 -13.72 4.06 3.59
C ARG A 76 -13.63 2.83 2.70
N LYS A 77 -13.94 2.99 1.41
CA LYS A 77 -13.95 1.89 0.46
C LYS A 77 -12.56 1.44 0.02
N TYR A 78 -11.66 2.40 -0.24
CA TYR A 78 -10.38 2.13 -0.88
C TYR A 78 -9.18 2.31 0.04
N TRP A 79 -9.34 2.92 1.21
CA TRP A 79 -8.29 3.11 2.21
C TRP A 79 -8.80 2.81 3.65
N PRO A 80 -9.51 1.69 3.89
CA PRO A 80 -10.00 1.36 5.22
C PRO A 80 -8.85 1.07 6.19
N ASN A 81 -9.13 1.22 7.49
CA ASN A 81 -8.31 0.60 8.52
C ASN A 81 -8.74 -0.85 8.73
N LEU A 82 -7.84 -1.79 8.42
CA LEU A 82 -8.10 -3.22 8.60
C LEU A 82 -7.83 -3.69 10.03
N PHE A 83 -7.07 -2.92 10.83
CA PHE A 83 -6.87 -3.17 12.26
C PHE A 83 -8.08 -2.66 13.05
N ALA A 84 -8.99 -3.58 13.36
CA ALA A 84 -10.31 -3.27 13.91
C ALA A 84 -10.30 -2.78 15.37
N ASP A 85 -9.13 -2.72 16.01
CA ASP A 85 -8.97 -2.12 17.34
C ASP A 85 -9.18 -0.60 17.35
N SER A 86 -9.20 0.05 16.18
CA SER A 86 -9.39 1.49 16.08
C SER A 86 -10.13 1.89 14.79
N PRO A 87 -10.81 3.05 14.77
CA PRO A 87 -11.56 3.48 13.60
C PRO A 87 -10.65 3.92 12.44
N ASP A 88 -11.20 3.98 11.22
CA ASP A 88 -10.51 4.47 10.02
C ASP A 88 -9.77 5.81 10.23
N LEU A 89 -10.42 6.75 10.93
CA LEU A 89 -9.87 8.07 11.22
C LEU A 89 -8.51 8.00 11.95
N SER A 90 -8.29 6.98 12.78
CA SER A 90 -7.01 6.79 13.47
C SER A 90 -5.89 6.46 12.49
N PHE A 91 -6.18 5.61 11.51
CA PHE A 91 -5.24 5.23 10.47
C PHE A 91 -4.95 6.39 9.51
N TRP A 92 -5.99 7.09 9.03
CA TRP A 92 -5.80 8.25 8.16
C TRP A 92 -5.02 9.36 8.87
N LYS A 93 -5.31 9.61 10.15
CA LYS A 93 -4.52 10.54 10.98
C LYS A 93 -3.05 10.11 11.11
N HIS A 94 -2.77 8.81 11.21
CA HIS A 94 -1.40 8.30 11.23
C HIS A 94 -0.68 8.59 9.91
N GLU A 95 -1.29 8.20 8.78
CA GLU A 95 -0.73 8.40 7.44
C GLU A 95 -0.52 9.89 7.14
N TRP A 96 -1.48 10.75 7.48
CA TRP A 96 -1.33 12.19 7.35
C TRP A 96 -0.15 12.72 8.17
N LYS A 97 -0.12 12.44 9.48
CA LYS A 97 0.91 12.99 10.36
C LYS A 97 2.31 12.51 9.98
N LYS A 98 2.46 11.22 9.70
CA LYS A 98 3.75 10.60 9.41
C LYS A 98 4.24 10.93 8.00
N HIS A 99 3.36 10.85 7.00
CA HIS A 99 3.73 10.94 5.58
C HIS A 99 3.14 12.17 4.89
N GLY A 100 1.83 12.41 5.04
CA GLY A 100 1.15 13.52 4.36
C GLY A 100 1.72 14.90 4.66
N THR A 101 2.09 15.20 5.91
CA THR A 101 2.72 16.49 6.28
C THR A 101 4.06 16.73 5.59
N CYS A 102 4.70 15.69 5.06
CA CYS A 102 5.94 15.76 4.31
C CYS A 102 5.76 16.02 2.81
N SER A 103 4.54 15.83 2.30
CA SER A 103 4.23 15.94 0.86
C SER A 103 3.92 17.36 0.39
N LEU A 104 3.79 18.32 1.32
CA LEU A 104 3.16 19.63 1.07
C LEU A 104 3.99 20.60 0.23
N SER A 105 5.24 20.28 -0.06
CA SER A 105 6.07 21.00 -1.03
C SER A 105 5.72 20.63 -2.48
N ASP A 106 4.98 19.54 -2.69
CA ASP A 106 4.51 19.10 -3.99
C ASP A 106 3.18 19.76 -4.36
N LYS A 107 3.10 20.28 -5.59
CA LYS A 107 1.94 21.01 -6.11
C LYS A 107 0.65 20.16 -6.17
N LEU A 108 0.77 18.83 -6.21
CA LEU A 108 -0.35 17.89 -6.34
C LEU A 108 -0.87 17.43 -4.98
N THR A 109 -0.08 17.60 -3.93
CA THR A 109 -0.46 17.35 -2.53
C THR A 109 -0.28 18.61 -1.68
N PRO A 110 -0.92 19.75 -2.03
CA PRO A 110 -0.66 21.02 -1.35
C PRO A 110 -1.24 21.09 0.07
N ASP A 111 -2.19 20.21 0.40
CA ASP A 111 -2.88 20.15 1.68
C ASP A 111 -3.37 18.72 2.01
N GLU A 112 -4.11 18.58 3.10
CA GLU A 112 -4.65 17.31 3.58
C GLU A 112 -5.60 16.65 2.56
N PHE A 113 -6.50 17.44 1.98
CA PHE A 113 -7.40 16.94 0.94
C PHE A 113 -6.62 16.47 -0.28
N GLY A 114 -5.67 17.28 -0.76
CA GLY A 114 -4.82 16.98 -1.90
C GLY A 114 -4.00 15.71 -1.71
N TYR A 115 -3.46 15.48 -0.51
CA TYR A 115 -2.74 14.25 -0.17
C TYR A 115 -3.62 12.99 -0.34
N PHE A 116 -4.78 12.95 0.31
CA PHE A 116 -5.68 11.80 0.25
C PHE A 116 -6.30 11.63 -1.13
N ASN A 117 -6.75 12.71 -1.76
CA ASN A 117 -7.33 12.69 -3.10
C ASN A 117 -6.33 12.21 -4.15
N THR A 118 -5.06 12.62 -4.05
CA THR A 118 -3.99 12.13 -4.95
C THR A 118 -3.77 10.64 -4.81
N ALA A 119 -3.70 10.12 -3.59
CA ALA A 119 -3.56 8.68 -3.36
C ALA A 119 -4.77 7.88 -3.89
N LEU A 120 -6.00 8.38 -3.72
CA LEU A 120 -7.20 7.75 -4.30
C LEU A 120 -7.17 7.76 -5.84
N ASN A 121 -6.68 8.83 -6.46
CA ASN A 121 -6.51 8.89 -7.92
C ASN A 121 -5.43 7.93 -8.40
N LEU A 122 -4.32 7.79 -7.67
CA LEU A 122 -3.29 6.79 -7.94
C LEU A 122 -3.83 5.37 -7.80
N PHE A 123 -4.67 5.10 -6.78
CA PHE A 123 -5.33 3.80 -6.61
C PHE A 123 -6.20 3.43 -7.83
N LYS A 124 -6.98 4.39 -8.34
CA LYS A 124 -7.80 4.19 -9.55
C LYS A 124 -6.94 3.96 -10.79
N LYS A 125 -5.82 4.70 -10.92
CA LYS A 125 -4.91 4.63 -12.07
C LYS A 125 -4.07 3.35 -12.09
N TYR A 126 -3.53 2.93 -10.95
CA TYR A 126 -2.62 1.79 -10.81
C TYR A 126 -3.27 0.68 -9.96
N ASN A 127 -4.47 0.25 -10.36
CA ASN A 127 -5.25 -0.72 -9.61
C ASN A 127 -4.63 -2.13 -9.65
N ILE A 128 -4.04 -2.57 -8.53
CA ILE A 128 -3.32 -3.87 -8.49
C ILE A 128 -4.24 -5.05 -8.75
N THR A 129 -5.49 -5.01 -8.28
CA THR A 129 -6.47 -6.08 -8.56
C THR A 129 -6.64 -6.27 -10.07
N SER A 130 -6.79 -5.18 -10.81
CA SER A 130 -6.95 -5.22 -12.27
C SER A 130 -5.65 -5.65 -12.95
N ILE A 131 -4.51 -5.11 -12.54
CA ILE A 131 -3.20 -5.44 -13.13
C ILE A 131 -2.91 -6.94 -13.01
N LEU A 132 -3.00 -7.50 -11.81
CA LEU A 132 -2.78 -8.93 -11.57
C LEU A 132 -3.80 -9.79 -12.33
N GLY A 133 -5.07 -9.39 -12.31
CA GLY A 133 -6.16 -10.10 -12.98
C GLY A 133 -5.97 -10.22 -14.51
N HIS A 134 -5.47 -9.18 -15.18
CA HIS A 134 -5.17 -9.23 -16.62
C HIS A 134 -4.05 -10.22 -16.96
N SER A 135 -3.16 -10.52 -16.01
CA SER A 135 -2.11 -11.53 -16.14
C SER A 135 -2.53 -12.93 -15.67
N GLY A 136 -3.80 -13.12 -15.26
CA GLY A 136 -4.30 -14.39 -14.73
C GLY A 136 -3.89 -14.68 -13.29
N VAL A 137 -3.26 -13.73 -12.60
CA VAL A 137 -2.93 -13.82 -11.17
C VAL A 137 -4.14 -13.34 -10.38
N ILE A 138 -4.98 -14.28 -9.95
CA ILE A 138 -6.25 -14.00 -9.28
C ILE A 138 -6.31 -14.69 -7.91
N PRO A 139 -7.10 -14.15 -6.96
CA PRO A 139 -7.23 -14.78 -5.67
C PRO A 139 -7.79 -16.20 -5.77
N ASN A 140 -7.15 -17.18 -5.12
CA ASN A 140 -7.57 -18.57 -5.11
C ASN A 140 -7.13 -19.32 -3.83
N THR A 141 -7.70 -20.50 -3.59
CA THR A 141 -7.46 -21.30 -2.38
C THR A 141 -6.75 -22.63 -2.65
N TYR A 142 -6.31 -22.90 -3.89
CA TYR A 142 -5.84 -24.23 -4.29
C TYR A 142 -4.37 -24.25 -4.72
N THR A 143 -3.86 -23.12 -5.22
CA THR A 143 -2.52 -23.01 -5.78
C THR A 143 -1.85 -21.73 -5.32
N ALA A 144 -0.64 -21.86 -4.79
CA ALA A 144 0.22 -20.72 -4.54
C ALA A 144 0.93 -20.28 -5.83
N TYR A 145 1.24 -19.00 -5.92
CA TYR A 145 2.01 -18.39 -7.01
C TYR A 145 3.50 -18.31 -6.63
N GLU A 146 4.36 -18.07 -7.60
CA GLU A 146 5.72 -17.61 -7.35
C GLU A 146 5.73 -16.09 -7.16
N VAL A 147 6.72 -15.55 -6.45
CA VAL A 147 6.84 -14.09 -6.28
C VAL A 147 6.98 -13.37 -7.64
N ASN A 148 7.61 -14.04 -8.61
CA ASN A 148 7.80 -13.53 -9.96
C ASN A 148 6.49 -13.41 -10.75
N ASP A 149 5.45 -14.19 -10.42
CA ASP A 149 4.15 -14.06 -11.08
C ASP A 149 3.54 -12.67 -10.80
N PHE A 150 3.69 -12.19 -9.57
CA PHE A 150 3.21 -10.86 -9.18
C PHE A 150 4.09 -9.74 -9.73
N SER A 151 5.42 -9.86 -9.64
CA SER A 151 6.32 -8.82 -10.13
C SER A 151 6.20 -8.65 -11.65
N THR A 152 6.20 -9.76 -12.39
CA THR A 152 6.09 -9.76 -13.85
C THR A 152 4.75 -9.20 -14.34
N ALA A 153 3.65 -9.48 -13.63
CA ALA A 153 2.34 -8.92 -13.96
C ALA A 153 2.35 -7.38 -13.91
N VAL A 154 2.96 -6.80 -12.87
CA VAL A 154 3.06 -5.35 -12.71
C VAL A 154 4.10 -4.75 -13.66
N GLU A 155 5.24 -5.42 -13.85
CA GLU A 155 6.29 -5.01 -14.79
C GLU A 155 5.74 -4.91 -16.22
N ASN A 156 5.01 -5.92 -16.70
CA ASN A 156 4.43 -5.91 -18.04
C ASN A 156 3.36 -4.84 -18.21
N ALA A 157 2.58 -4.55 -17.16
CA ALA A 157 1.50 -3.57 -17.23
C ALA A 157 2.01 -2.12 -17.20
N LEU A 158 3.07 -1.85 -16.43
CA LEU A 158 3.51 -0.49 -16.12
C LEU A 158 4.91 -0.15 -16.65
N ASN A 159 5.67 -1.13 -17.14
CA ASN A 159 7.06 -0.99 -17.59
C ASN A 159 7.98 -0.43 -16.48
N ILE A 160 7.80 -0.91 -15.25
CA ILE A 160 8.55 -0.52 -14.04
C ILE A 160 8.78 -1.75 -13.17
N VAL A 161 9.83 -1.74 -12.34
CA VAL A 161 10.05 -2.79 -11.34
C VAL A 161 9.34 -2.42 -10.02
N PRO A 162 8.30 -3.17 -9.59
CA PRO A 162 7.61 -2.92 -8.32
C PRO A 162 8.40 -3.50 -7.14
N VAL A 163 7.94 -3.21 -5.92
CA VAL A 163 8.34 -3.97 -4.73
C VAL A 163 7.16 -4.80 -4.23
N ILE A 164 7.38 -6.09 -4.06
CA ILE A 164 6.42 -7.07 -3.54
C ILE A 164 6.79 -7.42 -2.11
N THR A 165 5.91 -7.19 -1.14
CA THR A 165 6.16 -7.58 0.25
C THR A 165 5.26 -8.76 0.61
N CYS A 166 5.83 -9.77 1.26
CA CYS A 166 5.10 -10.93 1.76
C CYS A 166 5.13 -11.01 3.29
N ILE A 167 4.18 -11.75 3.85
CA ILE A 167 4.13 -12.11 5.27
C ILE A 167 4.12 -13.62 5.44
N TYR A 168 4.80 -14.12 6.47
CA TYR A 168 4.77 -15.53 6.85
C TYR A 168 3.79 -15.75 8.00
N ASP A 169 2.77 -16.57 7.78
CA ASP A 169 1.88 -17.02 8.83
C ASP A 169 2.46 -18.26 9.53
N LYS A 170 2.68 -18.16 10.84
CA LYS A 170 3.17 -19.28 11.64
C LYS A 170 2.12 -20.39 11.83
N MET A 171 0.83 -20.05 11.74
CA MET A 171 -0.26 -21.01 11.96
C MET A 171 -0.46 -21.91 10.74
N SER A 172 -0.70 -21.35 9.56
CA SER A 172 -0.80 -22.11 8.31
C SER A 172 0.56 -22.57 7.76
N LYS A 173 1.68 -21.97 8.21
CA LYS A 173 3.03 -22.17 7.67
C LYS A 173 3.17 -21.75 6.21
N HIS A 174 2.37 -20.77 5.79
CA HIS A 174 2.33 -20.25 4.43
C HIS A 174 2.87 -18.81 4.36
N HIS A 175 3.39 -18.45 3.19
CA HIS A 175 3.69 -17.06 2.85
C HIS A 175 2.52 -16.47 2.09
N TYR A 176 2.13 -15.24 2.39
CA TYR A 176 1.04 -14.53 1.74
C TYR A 176 1.56 -13.25 1.10
N ILE A 177 1.05 -12.90 -0.07
CA ILE A 177 1.32 -11.59 -0.65
C ILE A 177 0.62 -10.52 0.19
N MET A 178 1.38 -9.55 0.70
CA MET A 178 0.90 -8.53 1.64
C MET A 178 0.80 -7.17 0.99
N GLN A 179 1.83 -6.72 0.28
CA GLN A 179 1.88 -5.39 -0.33
C GLN A 179 2.47 -5.41 -1.73
N VAL A 180 1.99 -4.49 -2.56
CA VAL A 180 2.64 -4.08 -3.80
C VAL A 180 2.88 -2.58 -3.72
N GLU A 181 4.14 -2.20 -3.86
CA GLU A 181 4.60 -0.82 -3.83
C GLU A 181 5.04 -0.40 -5.24
N ILE A 182 4.54 0.74 -5.70
CA ILE A 182 4.93 1.37 -6.96
C ILE A 182 5.53 2.73 -6.63
N CYS A 183 6.71 3.04 -7.17
CA CYS A 183 7.28 4.38 -7.02
C CYS A 183 6.66 5.34 -8.05
N ILE A 184 6.40 6.57 -7.62
CA ILE A 184 5.66 7.58 -8.36
C ILE A 184 6.49 8.88 -8.40
N ASP A 185 6.75 9.41 -9.60
CA ASP A 185 7.42 10.70 -9.77
C ASP A 185 6.53 11.89 -9.35
N LYS A 186 7.08 13.11 -9.41
CA LYS A 186 6.38 14.35 -9.03
C LYS A 186 5.31 14.78 -10.05
N GLU A 187 5.19 14.03 -11.14
CA GLU A 187 4.21 14.17 -12.21
C GLU A 187 3.13 13.07 -12.15
N LEU A 188 3.15 12.22 -11.12
CA LEU A 188 2.23 11.09 -10.89
C LEU A 188 2.33 9.95 -11.91
N ASN A 189 3.51 9.75 -12.50
CA ASN A 189 3.83 8.60 -13.33
C ASN A 189 4.52 7.51 -12.52
N ALA A 190 4.18 6.25 -12.82
CA ALA A 190 4.89 5.12 -12.27
C ALA A 190 6.33 5.12 -12.80
N ILE A 191 7.28 4.89 -11.90
CA ILE A 191 8.70 4.74 -12.18
C ILE A 191 9.22 3.49 -11.45
N SER A 192 10.30 2.90 -11.95
CA SER A 192 11.03 1.90 -11.17
C SER A 192 11.54 2.53 -9.89
N CYS A 193 11.37 1.83 -8.78
CA CYS A 193 11.90 2.30 -7.51
C CYS A 193 13.44 2.39 -7.59
N PRO A 194 14.06 3.50 -7.13
CA PRO A 194 15.51 3.62 -7.13
C PRO A 194 16.14 2.48 -6.34
N ASP A 195 17.20 1.87 -6.88
CA ASP A 195 17.93 0.83 -6.19
C ASP A 195 18.53 1.40 -4.90
N ASP A 196 18.23 0.76 -3.77
CA ASP A 196 19.14 0.85 -2.64
C ASP A 196 20.48 0.30 -3.10
N HIS A 197 21.60 0.91 -2.73
CA HIS A 197 22.94 0.39 -3.03
C HIS A 197 23.24 -0.99 -2.38
N SER A 198 22.23 -1.62 -1.77
CA SER A 198 22.19 -3.03 -1.41
C SER A 198 21.11 -3.69 -2.25
N GLU A 199 21.34 -4.89 -2.77
CA GLU A 199 20.35 -5.77 -3.43
C GLU A 199 19.10 -6.04 -2.58
N ALA A 200 18.31 -5.00 -2.27
CA ALA A 200 17.01 -5.09 -1.66
C ALA A 200 16.09 -5.45 -2.82
N SER A 201 16.03 -6.75 -3.08
CA SER A 201 15.31 -7.34 -4.19
C SER A 201 13.92 -6.69 -4.35
N SER A 202 13.39 -6.71 -5.57
CA SER A 202 11.99 -6.40 -5.87
C SER A 202 11.00 -7.19 -5.02
N ALA A 203 11.47 -8.10 -4.16
CA ALA A 203 10.71 -8.72 -3.10
C ALA A 203 11.25 -8.46 -1.68
N ARG A 204 10.37 -8.22 -0.70
CA ARG A 204 10.69 -8.13 0.73
C ARG A 204 9.97 -9.24 1.48
N ASN A 205 10.72 -10.03 2.26
CA ASN A 205 10.20 -11.17 3.03
C ASN A 205 9.45 -12.24 2.18
N CYS A 206 9.57 -12.20 0.86
CA CYS A 206 9.06 -13.23 -0.02
C CYS A 206 10.17 -14.25 -0.30
N PRO A 207 9.97 -15.54 0.01
CA PRO A 207 10.92 -16.58 -0.38
C PRO A 207 10.93 -16.77 -1.90
N ALA A 208 12.11 -16.82 -2.51
CA ALA A 208 12.25 -17.04 -3.95
C ALA A 208 11.80 -18.44 -4.41
N SER A 209 11.85 -19.45 -3.53
CA SER A 209 11.59 -20.86 -3.85
C SER A 209 10.39 -21.48 -3.14
N LYS A 210 9.55 -20.66 -2.49
CA LYS A 210 8.31 -21.14 -1.86
C LYS A 210 7.10 -20.43 -2.46
N GLY A 211 5.98 -21.14 -2.49
CA GLY A 211 4.71 -20.59 -2.93
C GLY A 211 4.22 -19.44 -2.05
N ILE A 212 3.73 -18.40 -2.71
CA ILE A 212 3.08 -17.21 -2.15
C ILE A 212 1.57 -17.34 -2.36
N TRP A 213 0.83 -17.38 -1.27
CA TRP A 213 -0.62 -17.51 -1.26
C TRP A 213 -1.29 -16.16 -1.49
N TYR A 214 -2.28 -16.17 -2.37
CA TYR A 214 -3.14 -15.04 -2.68
C TYR A 214 -4.60 -15.47 -2.48
N PRO A 215 -5.08 -15.58 -1.22
CA PRO A 215 -6.41 -16.09 -0.93
C PRO A 215 -7.50 -15.05 -1.26
N PRO A 216 -8.72 -15.47 -1.64
CA PRO A 216 -9.84 -14.56 -1.85
C PRO A 216 -10.24 -13.82 -0.56
N ILE A 217 -10.81 -12.63 -0.73
CA ILE A 217 -11.46 -11.91 0.38
C ILE A 217 -12.76 -12.63 0.72
N ILE A 218 -12.82 -13.18 1.93
CA ILE A 218 -14.02 -13.79 2.49
C ILE A 218 -14.71 -12.71 3.33
N PRO A 219 -15.95 -12.31 2.99
CA PRO A 219 -16.71 -11.40 3.84
C PRO A 219 -16.82 -11.97 5.26
N GLN A 220 -16.53 -11.14 6.26
CA GLN A 220 -16.85 -11.46 7.64
C GLN A 220 -18.26 -10.94 7.90
N ASP A 221 -19.24 -11.85 7.92
CA ASP A 221 -20.63 -11.55 8.27
C ASP A 221 -20.79 -11.27 9.78
#